data_AF-A0A2G9T793-F1
#
_entry.id   AF-A0A2G9T793-F1
#
_cell.length_a   1.000
_cell.length_b   1.000
_cell.length_c   1.000
_cell.angle_alpha   90.00
_cell.angle_beta   90.00
_cell.angle_gamma   90.00
#
_symmetry.space_group_name_H-M   'P 1'
#
loop_
_entity.id
_entity.type
_entity.pdbx_description
1 polymer ?
#
loop_
_entity_poly.entity_id
_entity_poly.type
_entity_poly.pdbx_seq_one_letter_code
_entity_poly.pdbx_strand_id
1 'polypeptide(L)'
;MKLVRPKESTRPRERHHCKICGTQVAQSDRQRHVYHRHLQRTRIFECPLCNFASNYDVHRVKWHIKWMHKDDKELEPISHENEYRKEIDHLNEECFPGWQHRRKPFWWLDNDDKKSE
;
A
#
# COMPACT_ATOMS: atom_id res chain seq x y z
N MET A 1 -33.62 14.50 -4.39
CA MET A 1 -32.38 13.72 -4.15
C MET A 1 -32.40 12.52 -5.08
N LYS A 2 -31.42 12.36 -5.98
CA LYS A 2 -31.37 11.19 -6.88
C LYS A 2 -30.76 10.03 -6.10
N LEU A 3 -31.57 9.05 -5.72
CA LEU A 3 -31.12 7.80 -5.11
C LEU A 3 -30.25 7.05 -6.13
N VAL A 4 -28.96 7.00 -5.88
CA VAL A 4 -28.04 6.16 -6.65
C VAL A 4 -28.33 4.70 -6.26
N ARG A 5 -28.87 3.93 -7.21
CA ARG A 5 -29.10 2.49 -7.05
C ARG A 5 -27.75 1.81 -6.77
N PRO A 6 -27.59 1.05 -5.67
CA PRO A 6 -26.37 0.31 -5.44
C PRO A 6 -26.19 -0.68 -6.61
N LYS A 7 -25.08 -0.55 -7.32
CA LYS A 7 -24.70 -1.49 -8.38
C LYS A 7 -24.28 -2.78 -7.69
N GLU A 8 -25.23 -3.69 -7.49
CA GLU A 8 -24.95 -5.04 -7.01
C GLU A 8 -24.01 -5.71 -8.02
N SER A 9 -22.72 -5.70 -7.70
CA SER A 9 -21.74 -6.46 -8.46
C SER A 9 -22.02 -7.94 -8.16
N THR A 10 -22.66 -8.62 -9.10
CA THR A 10 -23.04 -10.04 -9.02
C THR A 10 -21.85 -10.99 -9.05
N ARG A 11 -20.62 -10.47 -9.17
CA ARG A 11 -19.39 -11.29 -9.12
C ARG A 11 -18.89 -11.36 -7.68
N PRO A 12 -18.79 -12.56 -7.08
CA PRO A 12 -18.13 -12.73 -5.79
C PRO A 12 -16.75 -12.07 -5.84
N ARG A 13 -16.44 -11.19 -4.89
CA ARG A 13 -15.08 -10.65 -4.76
C ARG A 13 -14.15 -11.81 -4.47
N GLU A 14 -13.19 -12.04 -5.35
CA GLU A 14 -12.16 -13.07 -5.17
C GLU A 14 -11.39 -12.81 -3.86
N ARG A 15 -11.31 -13.84 -3.01
CA ARG A 15 -10.61 -13.80 -1.72
C ARG A 15 -9.47 -14.82 -1.75
N HIS A 16 -8.36 -14.45 -1.12
CA HIS A 16 -7.15 -15.25 -1.06
C HIS A 16 -6.80 -15.52 0.39
N HIS A 17 -6.36 -16.74 0.66
CA HIS A 17 -5.93 -17.13 2.00
C HIS A 17 -4.44 -16.87 2.11
N CYS A 18 -4.01 -16.06 3.08
CA CYS A 18 -2.59 -15.96 3.40
C CYS A 18 -2.11 -17.31 3.91
N LYS A 19 -1.03 -17.84 3.36
CA LYS A 19 -0.48 -19.14 3.77
C LYS A 19 0.27 -19.09 5.11
N ILE A 20 0.73 -17.91 5.53
CA ILE A 20 1.40 -17.71 6.82
C ILE A 20 0.38 -17.70 7.98
N CYS A 21 -0.67 -16.88 7.90
CA CYS A 21 -1.61 -16.69 9.02
C CYS A 21 -3.06 -17.13 8.76
N GLY A 22 -3.35 -17.74 7.61
CA GLY A 22 -4.67 -18.30 7.27
C GLY A 22 -5.79 -17.28 7.01
N THR A 23 -5.52 -15.97 7.13
CA THR A 23 -6.55 -14.93 6.98
C THR A 23 -7.05 -14.84 5.54
N GLN A 24 -8.37 -14.70 5.37
CA GLN A 24 -8.98 -14.38 4.08
C GLN A 24 -8.82 -12.90 3.77
N VAL A 25 -8.13 -12.60 2.67
CA VAL A 25 -7.79 -11.25 2.22
C VAL A 25 -8.40 -11.00 0.85
N ALA A 26 -9.02 -9.84 0.65
CA ALA A 26 -9.48 -9.43 -0.67
C ALA A 26 -8.29 -9.29 -1.62
N GLN A 27 -8.47 -9.55 -2.91
CA GLN A 27 -7.41 -9.39 -3.90
C GLN A 27 -6.69 -8.02 -3.84
N SER A 28 -7.44 -6.95 -3.60
CA SER A 28 -6.89 -5.58 -3.46
C SER A 28 -6.11 -5.31 -2.18
N ASP A 29 -6.31 -6.12 -1.13
CA ASP A 29 -5.73 -5.90 0.20
C ASP A 29 -4.48 -6.78 0.49
N ARG A 30 -4.03 -7.59 -0.49
CA ARG A 30 -2.90 -8.51 -0.30
C ARG A 30 -1.61 -7.80 0.12
N GLN A 31 -1.20 -6.73 -0.57
CA GLN A 31 0.03 -6.01 -0.22
C GLN A 31 -0.07 -5.39 1.18
N ARG A 32 -1.20 -4.73 1.46
CA ARG A 32 -1.49 -4.13 2.76
C ARG A 32 -1.43 -5.16 3.87
N HIS A 33 -1.93 -6.37 3.62
CA HIS A 33 -1.87 -7.46 4.56
C HIS A 33 -0.42 -7.86 4.87
N VAL A 34 0.44 -8.02 3.85
CA VAL A 34 1.86 -8.34 4.06
C VAL A 34 2.55 -7.28 4.90
N TYR A 35 2.37 -6.00 4.58
CA TYR A 35 2.95 -4.90 5.36
C TYR A 35 2.46 -4.88 6.81
N HIS A 36 1.16 -4.94 7.02
CA HIS A 36 0.59 -4.78 8.36
C HIS A 36 0.77 -6.02 9.26
N ARG A 37 0.80 -7.23 8.69
CA ARG A 37 0.76 -8.48 9.46
C ARG A 37 2.09 -9.20 9.53
N HIS A 38 2.94 -9.07 8.50
CA HIS A 38 4.12 -9.92 8.37
C HIS A 38 5.43 -9.14 8.38
N LEU A 39 5.46 -7.93 7.81
CA LEU A 39 6.69 -7.16 7.68
C LEU A 39 7.19 -6.56 9.01
N GLN A 40 6.31 -6.40 10.01
CA GLN A 40 6.64 -5.93 11.38
C GLN A 40 7.42 -4.60 11.48
N ARG A 41 7.59 -3.86 10.38
CA ARG A 41 8.17 -2.51 10.37
C ARG A 41 7.12 -1.51 10.84
N THR A 42 7.52 -0.49 11.57
CA THR A 42 6.58 0.50 12.14
C THR A 42 6.45 1.77 11.31
N ARG A 43 7.43 2.05 10.43
CA ARG A 43 7.54 3.29 9.64
C ARG A 43 7.94 2.99 8.20
N ILE A 44 7.01 2.44 7.42
CA ILE A 44 7.26 2.15 6.00
C ILE A 44 7.01 3.40 5.16
N PHE A 45 5.96 4.14 5.51
CA PHE A 45 5.58 5.40 4.88
C PHE A 45 5.65 6.51 5.91
N GLU A 46 6.36 7.58 5.63
CA GLU A 46 6.62 8.66 6.57
C GLU A 46 6.22 10.03 6.01
N CYS A 47 5.70 10.89 6.87
CA CYS A 47 5.43 12.28 6.54
C CYS A 47 6.76 13.07 6.53
N PRO A 48 7.07 13.83 5.48
CA PRO A 48 8.30 14.62 5.43
C PRO A 48 8.30 15.83 6.38
N LEU A 49 7.15 16.19 6.96
CA LEU A 49 6.98 17.41 7.77
C LEU A 49 6.85 17.17 9.27
N CYS A 50 6.52 15.94 9.68
CA CYS A 50 6.36 15.62 11.10
C CYS A 50 6.57 14.12 11.37
N ASN A 51 6.50 13.72 12.64
CA ASN A 51 6.81 12.36 13.05
C ASN A 51 5.72 11.31 12.72
N PHE A 52 4.70 11.67 11.92
CA PHE A 52 3.62 10.78 11.52
C PHE A 52 4.11 9.75 10.49
N ALA A 53 3.80 8.48 10.73
CA ALA A 53 4.13 7.39 9.83
C ALA A 53 3.03 6.33 9.79
N SER A 54 3.02 5.56 8.71
CA SER A 54 2.15 4.40 8.48
C SER A 54 3.01 3.19 8.17
N ASN A 55 2.65 2.04 8.72
CA ASN A 55 3.35 0.79 8.44
C ASN A 55 2.72 -0.07 7.34
N TYR A 56 1.65 0.40 6.70
CA TYR A 56 0.89 -0.49 5.79
C TYR A 56 0.19 0.19 4.63
N ASP A 57 0.03 1.52 4.65
CA ASP A 57 -0.73 2.24 3.63
C ASP A 57 -0.19 3.66 3.46
N VAL A 58 0.31 3.94 2.26
CA VAL A 58 0.79 5.25 1.82
C VAL A 58 -0.31 6.30 1.81
N HIS A 59 -1.55 5.92 1.49
CA HIS A 59 -2.66 6.87 1.42
C HIS A 59 -2.95 7.46 2.80
N ARG A 60 -2.71 6.70 3.88
CA ARG A 60 -2.85 7.21 5.24
C ARG A 60 -1.93 8.41 5.49
N VAL A 61 -0.71 8.39 4.94
CA VAL A 61 0.23 9.51 5.03
C VAL A 61 -0.14 10.64 4.06
N LYS A 62 -0.57 10.33 2.83
CA LYS A 62 -1.09 11.35 1.90
C LYS A 62 -2.27 12.14 2.49
N TRP A 63 -3.23 11.43 3.08
CA TRP A 63 -4.36 12.05 3.78
C TRP A 63 -3.89 12.87 4.97
N HIS A 64 -2.94 12.37 5.77
CA HIS A 64 -2.35 13.14 6.85
C HIS A 64 -1.73 14.47 6.35
N ILE A 65 -0.90 14.43 5.30
CA ILE A 65 -0.30 15.63 4.69
C ILE A 65 -1.39 16.61 4.25
N LYS A 66 -2.38 16.15 3.48
CA LYS A 66 -3.46 16.98 2.94
C LYS A 66 -4.24 17.76 4.01
N TRP A 67 -4.43 17.18 5.20
CA TRP A 67 -5.27 17.78 6.25
C TRP A 67 -4.50 18.47 7.36
N MET A 68 -3.33 17.96 7.72
CA MET A 68 -2.49 18.50 8.79
C MET A 68 -1.47 19.52 8.28
N HIS A 69 -1.08 19.43 7.01
CA HIS A 69 -0.10 20.31 6.36
C HIS A 69 -0.74 21.01 5.16
N LYS A 70 -1.63 21.96 5.44
CA LYS A 70 -2.47 22.61 4.41
C LYS A 70 -1.69 23.47 3.43
N ASP A 71 -0.49 23.92 3.77
CA ASP A 71 0.33 24.73 2.88
C ASP A 71 1.20 23.85 1.95
N ASP A 72 1.35 22.57 2.30
CA ASP A 72 2.27 21.62 1.65
C ASP A 72 1.53 20.37 1.11
N LYS A 73 0.30 20.55 0.63
CA LYS A 73 -0.59 19.42 0.23
C LYS A 73 -0.04 18.58 -0.94
N GLU A 74 0.90 19.13 -1.70
CA GLU A 74 1.52 18.47 -2.85
C GLU A 74 2.74 17.64 -2.48
N LEU A 75 3.18 17.65 -1.22
CA LEU A 75 4.26 16.79 -0.78
C LEU A 75 3.84 15.33 -0.80
N GLU A 76 4.76 14.49 -1.28
CA GLU A 76 4.60 13.05 -1.31
C GLU A 76 5.19 12.40 -0.05
N PRO A 77 4.58 11.31 0.47
CA PRO A 77 5.15 10.53 1.56
C PRO A 77 6.52 9.96 1.21
N ILE A 78 7.41 9.91 2.19
CA ILE A 78 8.67 9.18 2.08
C ILE A 78 8.36 7.68 2.18
N SER A 79 8.86 6.87 1.23
CA SER A 79 8.72 5.41 1.27
C SER A 79 10.07 4.74 1.54
N HIS A 80 10.06 3.87 2.56
CA HIS A 80 11.19 3.01 2.93
C HIS A 80 11.05 1.59 2.37
N GLU A 81 10.10 1.35 1.44
CA GLU A 81 9.85 0.01 0.89
C GLU A 81 11.07 -0.57 0.18
N ASN A 82 11.90 0.26 -0.46
CA ASN A 82 13.11 -0.20 -1.14
C ASN A 82 14.15 -0.78 -0.16
N GLU A 83 14.22 -0.27 1.07
CA GLU A 83 15.11 -0.77 2.12
C GLU A 83 14.74 -2.20 2.54
N TYR A 84 13.45 -2.50 2.53
CA TYR A 84 12.91 -3.80 2.94
C TYR A 84 12.52 -4.69 1.76
N ARG A 85 12.91 -4.33 0.54
CA ARG A 85 12.46 -5.00 -0.70
C ARG A 85 12.61 -6.51 -0.65
N LYS A 86 13.77 -7.01 -0.23
CA LYS A 86 14.05 -8.46 -0.15
C LYS A 86 13.11 -9.18 0.82
N GLU A 87 12.85 -8.55 1.97
CA GLU A 87 11.95 -9.07 3.00
C GLU A 87 10.49 -9.04 2.52
N ILE A 88 10.08 -7.95 1.85
CA ILE A 88 8.76 -7.81 1.23
C ILE A 88 8.53 -8.88 0.17
N ASP A 89 9.49 -9.06 -0.74
CA ASP A 89 9.40 -10.05 -1.82
C ASP A 89 9.29 -11.47 -1.24
N HIS A 90 10.08 -11.79 -0.22
CA HIS A 90 10.01 -13.07 0.47
C HIS A 90 8.64 -13.30 1.13
N LEU A 91 8.14 -12.35 1.91
CA LEU A 91 6.85 -12.45 2.58
C LEU A 91 5.68 -12.49 1.60
N ASN A 92 5.80 -11.82 0.44
CA ASN A 92 4.80 -11.88 -0.62
C ASN A 92 4.68 -13.29 -1.20
N GLU A 93 5.82 -13.92 -1.52
CA GLU A 93 5.84 -15.30 -2.03
C GLU A 93 5.36 -16.31 -0.97
N GLU A 94 5.74 -16.13 0.29
CA GLU A 94 5.26 -17.01 1.36
C GLU A 94 3.77 -16.83 1.64
N CYS A 95 3.27 -15.60 1.73
CA CYS A 95 1.86 -15.35 2.07
C CYS A 95 0.92 -15.63 0.89
N PHE A 96 1.30 -15.28 -0.33
CA PHE A 96 0.50 -15.45 -1.54
C PHE A 96 1.35 -15.98 -2.71
N PRO A 97 1.71 -17.27 -2.73
CA PRO A 97 2.59 -17.83 -3.75
C PRO A 97 2.02 -17.69 -5.16
N GLY A 98 2.90 -17.32 -6.12
CA GLY A 98 2.52 -17.10 -7.52
C GLY A 98 1.70 -15.82 -7.74
N TRP A 99 1.55 -14.98 -6.71
CA TRP A 99 0.92 -13.68 -6.87
C TRP A 99 1.86 -12.69 -7.54
N GLN A 100 1.67 -12.53 -8.85
CA GLN A 100 2.29 -11.45 -9.61
C GLN A 100 1.59 -10.14 -9.25
N HIS A 101 2.31 -9.21 -8.63
CA HIS A 101 1.80 -7.87 -8.39
C HIS A 101 1.42 -7.24 -9.75
N ARG A 102 0.12 -7.10 -10.02
CA ARG A 102 -0.40 -6.67 -11.35
C ARG A 102 -0.04 -5.23 -11.73
N ARG A 103 0.55 -4.48 -10.80
CA ARG A 103 1.06 -3.13 -11.01
C ARG A 103 2.58 -3.25 -10.87
N LYS A 104 3.38 -2.51 -11.64
CA LYS A 104 4.84 -2.49 -11.45
C LYS A 104 5.14 -2.45 -9.94
N PRO A 105 6.14 -3.19 -9.43
CA PRO A 105 6.36 -3.41 -8.00
C PRO A 105 6.48 -2.12 -7.17
N PHE A 106 6.66 -0.99 -7.85
CA PHE A 106 6.86 0.32 -7.25
C PHE A 106 5.99 1.34 -7.96
N TRP A 107 4.97 1.82 -7.25
CA TRP A 107 4.09 2.92 -7.68
C TRP A 107 4.82 4.25 -7.80
N TRP A 108 6.02 4.36 -7.22
CA TRP A 108 6.85 5.56 -7.14
C TRP A 108 8.05 5.56 -8.10
N LEU A 109 8.30 4.47 -8.83
CA LEU A 109 9.36 4.47 -9.84
C LEU A 109 9.06 5.42 -11.02
N ASP A 110 7.82 5.92 -11.15
CA ASP A 110 7.50 6.99 -12.11
C ASP A 110 7.99 8.39 -11.67
N ASN A 111 8.47 8.57 -10.44
CA ASN A 111 9.00 9.85 -9.96
C ASN A 111 10.53 10.04 -10.18
N ASP A 112 11.27 8.98 -10.51
CA ASP A 112 12.73 9.07 -10.73
C ASP A 112 13.09 9.39 -12.20
N ASP A 113 12.20 9.09 -13.15
CA ASP A 113 12.42 9.32 -14.60
C ASP A 113 12.19 10.78 -15.04
N LYS A 114 11.98 11.72 -14.10
CA LYS A 114 11.90 13.16 -14.39
C LYS A 114 13.08 13.96 -13.84
N LYS A 115 14.19 13.29 -13.51
CA LYS A 115 15.45 13.94 -13.18
C LYS A 115 16.61 13.39 -14.02
N SER A 116 16.42 13.31 -15.32
CA SER A 116 17.51 13.28 -16.29
C SER A 116 16.98 13.82 -17.61
N GLU A 117 17.69 14.84 -18.09
CA GLU A 117 17.49 15.67 -19.29
C GLU A 117 16.60 16.93 -19.13
#